data_AF-A0A965CA67-F1
#
_entry.id   AF-A0A965CA67-F1
#
_cell.length_a   1.000
_cell.length_b   1.000
_cell.length_c   1.000
_cell.angle_alpha   90.00
_cell.angle_beta   90.00
_cell.angle_gamma   90.00
#
_symmetry.space_group_name_H-M   'P 1'
#
loop_
_entity.id
_entity.type
_entity.pdbx_description
1 polymer ?
#
loop_
_entity_poly.entity_id
_entity_poly.type
_entity_poly.pdbx_seq_one_letter_code
_entity_poly.pdbx_strand_id
1 'polypeptide(L)' 'ILLDFGDIICHVMHEQDRIFYDIERLWKDCPVISLASITTGAEV' A
#
# COMPACT_ATOMS: atom_id res chain seq x y z
N ILE A 1 12.39 1.01 0.10
CA ILE A 1 12.17 2.09 -0.89
C ILE A 1 10.81 2.72 -0.59
N LEU A 2 10.75 4.05 -0.53
CA LEU A 2 9.53 4.83 -0.35
C LEU A 2 9.24 5.60 -1.63
N LEU A 3 8.00 5.55 -2.10
CA LEU A 3 7.52 6.31 -3.25
C LEU A 3 6.37 7.21 -2.81
N ASP A 4 6.44 8.49 -3.15
CA ASP A 4 5.46 9.50 -2.79
C ASP A 4 4.85 10.10 -4.08
N PHE A 5 3.53 10.04 -4.18
CA PHE A 5 2.74 10.55 -5.30
C PHE A 5 1.80 11.69 -4.88
N GLY A 6 2.00 12.29 -3.70
CA GLY A 6 1.14 13.32 -3.12
C GLY A 6 -0.11 12.74 -2.45
N ASP A 7 -0.96 12.05 -3.22
CA ASP A 7 -2.21 11.46 -2.72
C ASP A 7 -2.05 10.01 -2.22
N ILE A 8 -1.00 9.31 -2.68
CA ILE A 8 -0.72 7.91 -2.36
C ILE A 8 0.76 7.76 -2.03
N ILE A 9 1.07 6.99 -0.97
CA ILE A 9 2.44 6.65 -0.58
C ILE A 9 2.61 5.13 -0.62
N CYS A 10 3.62 4.65 -1.36
CA CYS A 10 3.92 3.23 -1.50
C CYS A 10 5.22 2.88 -0.77
N HIS A 11 5.14 1.94 0.16
CA HIS A 11 6.30 1.38 0.85
C HIS A 11 6.69 0.03 0.21
N VAL A 12 7.84 0.00 -0.48
CA VAL A 12 8.41 -1.23 -1.06
C VAL A 12 9.57 -1.67 -0.17
N MET A 13 9.42 -2.81 0.51
CA MET A 13 10.35 -3.28 1.53
C MET A 13 10.68 -4.75 1.33
N HIS A 14 11.87 -5.17 1.79
CA HIS A 14 12.21 -6.59 1.86
C HIS A 14 11.33 -7.29 2.90
N GLU A 15 11.02 -8.57 2.69
CA GLU A 15 10.10 -9.33 3.54
C GLU A 15 10.54 -9.37 5.01
N GLN A 16 11.83 -9.55 5.27
CA GLN A 16 12.39 -9.57 6.63
C GLN A 16 12.18 -8.23 7.36
N ASP A 17 12.38 -7.12 6.66
CA ASP A 17 12.16 -5.78 7.22
C ASP A 17 10.67 -5.53 7.48
N ARG A 18 9.80 -5.98 6.58
CA ARG A 18 8.34 -5.86 6.72
C ARG A 18 7.85 -6.52 8.02
N ILE A 19 8.33 -7.71 8.30
CA ILE A 19 7.99 -8.45 9.53
C ILE A 19 8.60 -7.79 10.77
N PHE A 20 9.84 -7.30 10.68
CA PHE A 20 10.53 -6.69 11.82
C PHE A 20 9.89 -5.35 12.24
N TYR A 21 9.57 -4.50 11.27
CA TYR A 21 9.03 -3.16 11.55
C TYR A 21 7.50 -3.15 11.74
N ASP A 22 6.78 -4.13 11.20
CA ASP A 22 5.32 -4.32 11.36
C ASP A 22 4.50 -3.03 11.18
N ILE A 23 4.87 -2.21 10.19
CA ILE A 23 4.28 -0.88 9.96
C ILE A 23 2.80 -1.00 9.59
N GLU A 24 2.37 -2.12 9.02
CA GLU A 24 0.97 -2.42 8.72
C GLU A 24 0.06 -2.32 9.94
N ARG A 25 0.57 -2.64 11.14
CA ARG A 25 -0.19 -2.52 12.37
C ARG A 25 -0.62 -1.09 12.67
N LEU A 26 0.17 -0.10 12.28
CA LEU A 26 -0.16 1.33 12.46
C LEU A 26 -1.42 1.73 11.66
N TRP A 27 -1.64 1.09 10.52
CA TRP A 27 -2.72 1.42 9.58
C TRP A 27 -3.92 0.47 9.69
N LYS A 28 -3.90 -0.46 10.65
CA LYS A 28 -4.91 -1.51 10.79
C LYS A 28 -6.34 -0.97 10.98
N ASP A 29 -6.46 0.19 11.60
CA ASP A 29 -7.77 0.81 11.88
C ASP A 29 -8.31 1.62 10.68
N CYS A 30 -7.53 1.77 9.61
CA CYS A 30 -7.95 2.45 8.39
C CYS A 30 -8.78 1.52 7.49
N PRO A 31 -9.78 2.05 6.77
CA PRO A 31 -10.57 1.27 5.83
C PRO A 31 -9.70 0.75 4.68
N VAL A 32 -9.83 -0.54 4.37
CA VAL A 32 -9.14 -1.15 3.23
C VAL A 32 -9.87 -0.80 1.95
N ILE A 33 -9.21 -0.03 1.09
CA ILE A 33 -9.74 0.35 -0.22
C ILE A 33 -9.34 -0.73 -1.24
N SER A 34 -10.33 -1.30 -1.93
CA SER A 34 -10.06 -2.27 -2.99
C SER A 34 -9.50 -1.55 -4.21
N LEU A 35 -8.34 -1.99 -4.70
CA LEU A 35 -7.76 -1.43 -5.93
C LEU A 35 -8.60 -1.80 -7.17
N ALA A 36 -9.36 -2.91 -7.10
CA ALA A 36 -10.24 -3.34 -8.18
C ALA A 36 -11.40 -2.36 -8.44
N SER A 37 -11.85 -1.59 -7.43
CA SER A 37 -12.86 -0.56 -7.65
C SER A 37 -12.31 0.69 -8.35
N ILE A 38 -10.98 0.84 -8.43
CA ILE A 38 -10.32 1.99 -9.07
C ILE A 38 -9.97 1.66 -10.52
N THR A 39 -9.67 0.40 -10.86
CA THR A 39 -9.45 -0.06 -12.24
C THR A 39 -10.77 -0.28 -12.98
N THR A 40 -11.41 0.80 -13.42
CA THR A 40 -12.50 0.74 -14.44
C THR A 40 -11.96 1.03 -15.85
N GLY A 41 -10.67 0.78 -16.12
CA GLY A 41 -10.04 1.22 -17.37
C GLY A 41 -8.83 0.40 -17.81
N ALA A 42 -8.92 -0.92 -17.79
CA ALA A 42 -7.93 -1.79 -18.42
C ALA A 42 -8.60 -2.88 -19.26
N GLU A 43 -9.35 -2.45 -20.28
CA GLU A 43 -9.51 -3.25 -21.50
C GLU A 43 -8.53 -2.69 -22.53
N VAL A 44 -7.41 -3.40 -22.73
CA VAL A 44 -6.55 -3.36 -23.92
C VAL A 44 -6.11 -4.78 -24.26
#